data_AF-A0A645J0W0-F1
#
_entry.id   AF-A0A645J0W0-F1
#
_cell.length_a   1.000
_cell.length_b   1.000
_cell.length_c   1.000
_cell.angle_alpha   90.00
_cell.angle_beta   90.00
_cell.angle_gamma   90.00
#
_symmetry.space_group_name_H-M   'P 1'
#
loop_
_entity.id
_entity.type
_entity.pdbx_description
1 polymer ?
#
loop_
_entity_poly.entity_id
_entity_poly.type
_entity_poly.pdbx_seq_one_letter_code
_entity_poly.pdbx_strand_id
1 'polypeptide(L)'
;MEFEKPFVLEELVSVLKKAPGIVILDDVNNAVYPTALEAAGKDEVFVGRIRRDESVDNGVNLWVVADNIRKGAASNAVQIAKQLIEYLNEK
;
A
#
# COMPACT_ATOMS: atom_id res chain seq x y z
N MET A 1 -7.20 -7.69 8.28
CA MET A 1 -8.46 -7.20 7.64
C MET A 1 -9.18 -8.38 7.01
N GLU A 2 -10.46 -8.27 6.68
CA GLU A 2 -11.28 -9.36 6.13
C GLU A 2 -12.06 -8.89 4.90
N PHE A 3 -12.21 -9.75 3.89
CA PHE A 3 -12.99 -9.47 2.67
C PHE A 3 -14.39 -10.08 2.73
N GLU A 4 -15.36 -9.45 2.06
CA GLU A 4 -16.74 -9.96 1.94
C GLU A 4 -16.84 -11.29 1.17
N LYS A 5 -15.85 -11.58 0.31
CA LYS A 5 -15.81 -12.78 -0.53
C LYS A 5 -14.45 -13.47 -0.40
N PRO A 6 -14.39 -14.79 -0.67
CA PRO A 6 -13.13 -15.50 -0.83
C PRO A 6 -12.25 -14.82 -1.88
N PHE A 7 -10.95 -14.78 -1.62
CA PHE A 7 -9.95 -14.20 -2.50
C PHE A 7 -8.82 -15.19 -2.76
N VAL A 8 -7.88 -14.86 -3.65
CA VAL A 8 -6.64 -15.59 -3.87
C VAL A 8 -5.47 -14.67 -3.51
N LEU A 9 -4.47 -15.18 -2.79
CA LEU A 9 -3.40 -14.32 -2.23
C LEU A 9 -2.57 -13.68 -3.35
N GLU A 10 -2.28 -14.44 -4.40
CA GLU A 10 -1.54 -13.99 -5.58
C GLU A 10 -2.31 -12.89 -6.34
N GLU A 11 -3.63 -13.00 -6.41
CA GLU A 11 -4.50 -11.98 -7.02
C GLU A 11 -4.46 -10.68 -6.22
N LEU A 12 -4.57 -10.78 -4.88
CA LEU A 12 -4.43 -9.62 -3.99
C LEU A 12 -3.09 -8.90 -4.21
N VAL A 13 -1.99 -9.65 -4.23
CA VAL A 13 -0.65 -9.10 -4.47
C VAL A 13 -0.57 -8.43 -5.86
N SER A 14 -1.17 -9.04 -6.88
CA SER A 14 -1.23 -8.48 -8.24
C SER A 14 -2.01 -7.17 -8.30
N VAL A 15 -3.14 -7.07 -7.58
CA VAL A 15 -3.92 -5.82 -7.47
C VAL A 15 -3.10 -4.74 -6.76
N LEU A 16 -2.46 -5.07 -5.63
CA LEU A 16 -1.63 -4.12 -4.90
C LEU A 16 -0.46 -3.60 -5.73
N LYS A 17 0.20 -4.46 -6.53
CA LYS A 17 1.29 -4.05 -7.45
C LYS A 17 0.85 -3.08 -8.54
N LYS A 18 -0.43 -3.11 -8.92
CA LYS A 18 -1.01 -2.22 -9.93
C LYS A 18 -1.49 -0.89 -9.35
N ALA A 19 -1.66 -0.81 -8.03
CA ALA A 19 -2.14 0.40 -7.38
C ALA A 19 -1.06 1.50 -7.44
N PRO A 20 -1.38 2.71 -7.93
CA PRO A 20 -0.42 3.80 -8.01
C PRO A 20 0.19 4.15 -6.65
N GLY A 21 1.52 4.23 -6.60
CA GLY A 21 2.27 4.59 -5.39
C GLY A 21 2.41 3.48 -4.34
N ILE A 22 1.94 2.26 -4.61
CA ILE A 22 2.20 1.08 -3.78
C ILE A 22 3.45 0.34 -4.30
N VAL A 23 4.36 0.00 -3.39
CA VAL A 23 5.54 -0.84 -3.67
C VAL A 23 5.49 -2.08 -2.78
N ILE A 24 5.59 -3.25 -3.40
CA ILE A 24 5.62 -4.53 -2.67
C ILE A 24 7.06 -4.87 -2.30
N LEU A 25 7.31 -5.01 -0.99
CA LEU A 25 8.53 -5.56 -0.42
C LEU A 25 8.14 -6.81 0.37
N ASP A 26 8.12 -7.97 -0.29
CA ASP A 26 7.61 -9.20 0.34
C ASP A 26 8.41 -10.42 -0.09
N ASP A 27 9.68 -10.46 0.32
CA ASP A 27 10.54 -11.64 0.18
C ASP A 27 11.15 -11.97 1.55
N VAL A 28 10.36 -12.69 2.33
CA VAL A 28 10.69 -13.07 3.72
C VAL A 28 11.93 -13.96 3.78
N ASN A 29 12.18 -14.77 2.74
CA ASN A 29 13.34 -15.66 2.69
C ASN A 29 14.66 -14.88 2.59
N ASN A 30 14.62 -13.70 1.99
CA ASN A 30 15.75 -12.78 1.88
C ASN A 30 15.65 -11.57 2.82
N ALA A 31 14.80 -11.65 3.85
CA ALA A 31 14.56 -10.59 4.84
C ALA A 31 14.13 -9.23 4.23
N VAL A 32 13.44 -9.26 3.08
CA VAL A 32 12.89 -8.07 2.43
C VAL A 32 11.46 -7.87 2.89
N TYR A 33 11.27 -6.86 3.73
CA TYR A 33 9.96 -6.38 4.18
C TYR A 33 10.05 -4.90 4.55
N PRO A 34 8.93 -4.14 4.51
CA PRO A 34 8.96 -2.71 4.73
C PRO A 34 9.49 -2.32 6.12
N THR A 35 10.42 -1.37 6.16
CA THR A 35 10.87 -0.75 7.41
C THR A 35 10.66 0.77 7.37
N ALA A 36 10.55 1.39 8.56
CA ALA A 36 10.38 2.84 8.66
C ALA A 36 11.58 3.61 8.08
N LEU A 37 12.79 3.07 8.24
CA LEU A 37 14.01 3.67 7.70
C LEU A 37 13.99 3.70 6.17
N GLU A 38 13.52 2.63 5.52
CA GLU A 38 13.42 2.57 4.06
C GLU A 38 12.33 3.46 3.50
N ALA A 39 11.24 3.68 4.26
CA ALA A 39 10.13 4.53 3.86
C ALA A 39 10.42 6.03 4.04
N ALA A 40 11.30 6.39 4.97
CA ALA A 40 11.63 7.79 5.27
C ALA A 40 12.12 8.54 4.01
N GLY A 41 11.56 9.74 3.81
CA GLY A 41 11.89 10.60 2.68
C GLY A 41 11.31 10.17 1.33
N LYS A 42 10.41 9.17 1.30
CA LYS A 42 9.76 8.67 0.08
C LYS A 42 8.27 9.00 0.05
N ASP A 43 7.71 9.08 -1.14
CA ASP A 43 6.28 9.38 -1.34
C ASP A 43 5.44 8.09 -1.52
N GLU A 44 6.11 6.96 -1.74
CA GLU A 44 5.51 5.63 -1.89
C GLU A 44 5.02 5.05 -0.56
N VAL A 45 4.06 4.13 -0.67
CA VAL A 45 3.60 3.26 0.42
C VAL A 45 4.16 1.87 0.19
N PHE A 46 4.90 1.35 1.17
CA PHE A 46 5.51 0.03 1.11
C PHE A 46 4.62 -0.99 1.82
N VAL A 47 4.35 -2.11 1.16
CA VAL A 47 3.50 -3.19 1.69
C VAL A 47 4.25 -4.51 1.62
N GLY A 48 4.17 -5.30 2.69
CA GLY A 48 4.81 -6.61 2.76
C GLY A 48 4.22 -7.48 3.86
N ARG A 49 4.88 -8.60 4.15
CA ARG A 49 4.44 -9.63 5.11
C ARG A 49 3.02 -10.10 4.83
N ILE A 50 2.66 -10.19 3.55
CA ILE A 50 1.30 -10.45 3.06
C ILE A 50 1.02 -11.93 3.23
N ARG A 51 0.02 -12.26 4.06
CA ARG A 51 -0.34 -13.66 4.34
C ARG A 51 -1.79 -13.80 4.73
N ARG A 52 -2.33 -15.00 4.55
CA ARG A 52 -3.64 -15.36 5.09
C ARG A 52 -3.68 -15.17 6.60
N ASP A 53 -4.84 -14.74 7.07
CA ASP A 53 -5.19 -14.94 8.47
C ASP A 53 -5.74 -16.35 8.63
N GLU A 54 -5.26 -17.09 9.63
CA GLU A 54 -5.72 -18.45 9.92
C GLU A 54 -6.90 -18.47 10.90
N SER A 55 -7.28 -17.32 11.46
CA SER A 55 -8.38 -17.20 12.43
C SER A 55 -9.74 -16.91 11.80
N VAL A 56 -9.79 -16.43 10.54
CA VAL A 56 -11.04 -16.11 9.82
C VAL A 56 -10.91 -16.45 8.33
N ASP A 57 -12.00 -16.92 7.71
CA ASP A 57 -12.00 -17.52 6.36
C ASP A 57 -11.44 -16.60 5.26
N ASN A 58 -11.84 -15.32 5.29
CA ASN A 58 -11.49 -14.33 4.29
C ASN A 58 -10.49 -13.28 4.81
N GLY A 59 -9.68 -13.67 5.80
CA GLY A 59 -8.73 -12.77 6.45
C GLY A 59 -7.38 -12.66 5.74
N VAL A 60 -6.80 -11.46 5.82
CA VAL A 60 -5.42 -11.17 5.39
C VAL A 60 -4.72 -10.26 6.40
N ASN A 61 -3.45 -10.57 6.63
CA ASN A 61 -2.52 -9.76 7.39
C ASN A 61 -1.53 -9.06 6.45
N LEU A 62 -1.28 -7.78 6.72
CA LEU A 62 -0.40 -6.91 5.94
C LEU A 62 0.51 -6.13 6.89
N TRP A 63 1.70 -5.78 6.43
CA TRP A 63 2.59 -4.80 7.04
C TRP A 63 2.73 -3.61 6.09
N VAL A 64 2.29 -2.42 6.53
CA VAL A 64 2.19 -1.22 5.70
C VAL A 64 3.02 -0.10 6.32
N VAL A 65 3.92 0.48 5.56
CA VAL A 65 4.84 1.51 6.04
C VAL A 65 4.94 2.64 5.01
N ALA A 66 4.87 3.88 5.47
CA ALA A 66 5.04 5.08 4.67
C ALA A 66 5.66 6.20 5.51
N ASP A 67 6.26 7.20 4.86
CA ASP A 67 6.67 8.42 5.54
C ASP A 67 5.43 9.24 5.96
N ASN A 68 5.31 9.49 7.25
CA ASN A 68 4.15 10.17 7.84
C ASN A 68 4.14 11.69 7.57
N ILE A 69 5.30 12.31 7.34
CA ILE A 69 5.41 13.74 7.01
C ILE A 69 5.11 13.96 5.52
N ARG A 70 5.50 13.01 4.67
CA ARG A 70 5.26 13.06 3.23
C ARG A 70 3.93 12.46 2.85
N LYS A 71 3.83 11.14 2.66
CA LYS A 71 2.60 10.50 2.20
C LYS A 71 1.49 10.60 3.24
N GLY A 72 1.83 10.68 4.52
CA GLY A 72 0.86 10.95 5.59
C GLY A 72 0.36 12.40 5.69
N ALA A 73 1.03 13.37 5.05
CA ALA A 73 0.65 14.78 5.12
C ALA A 73 0.94 15.57 3.83
N ALA A 74 2.18 16.03 3.64
CA ALA A 74 2.50 17.06 2.63
C ALA A 74 2.26 16.59 1.19
N SER A 75 2.80 15.42 0.81
CA SER A 75 2.65 14.90 -0.56
C SER A 75 1.21 14.52 -0.88
N ASN A 76 0.44 14.03 0.10
CA ASN A 76 -0.98 13.73 -0.07
C ASN A 76 -1.79 15.01 -0.30
N ALA A 77 -1.52 16.08 0.44
CA ALA A 77 -2.17 17.38 0.22
C ALA A 77 -1.90 17.93 -1.20
N VAL A 78 -0.64 17.83 -1.67
CA VAL A 78 -0.29 18.24 -3.04
C VAL A 78 -0.96 17.35 -4.10
N GLN A 79 -1.06 16.04 -3.87
CA GLN A 79 -1.77 15.12 -4.78
C GLN A 79 -3.25 15.46 -4.89
N ILE A 80 -3.93 15.75 -3.77
CA ILE A 80 -5.32 16.21 -3.78
C ILE A 80 -5.47 17.52 -4.56
N ALA A 81 -4.57 18.49 -4.33
CA ALA A 81 -4.60 19.76 -5.05
C ALA A 81 -4.42 19.58 -6.57
N LYS A 82 -3.52 18.67 -7.00
CA LYS A 82 -3.34 18.34 -8.43
C LYS A 82 -4.61 17.73 -9.03
N GLN A 83 -5.21 16.74 -8.36
CA GLN A 83 -6.45 16.12 -8.80
C GLN A 83 -7.61 17.12 -8.89
N LEU A 84 -7.68 18.08 -7.96
CA LEU A 84 -8.67 19.15 -8.02
C LEU A 84 -8.48 20.04 -9.26
N ILE A 85 -7.23 20.39 -9.60
CA ILE A 85 -6.93 21.19 -10.79
C ILE A 85 -7.32 20.44 -12.06
N GLU A 86 -6.96 19.15 -12.17
CA GLU A 86 -7.35 18.29 -13.30
C GLU A 86 -8.88 18.26 -13.46
N TYR A 87 -9.60 18.00 -12.38
CA TYR A 87 -11.07 17.99 -12.38
C TYR A 87 -11.70 19.31 -12.84
N LEU A 88 -11.11 20.44 -12.43
CA LEU A 88 -11.61 21.77 -12.83
C LEU A 88 -11.30 22.11 -14.28
N ASN A 89 -10.23 21.55 -14.85
CA ASN A 89 -9.85 21.74 -16.25
C ASN A 89 -10.64 20.84 -17.22
N GLU A 90 -11.14 19.69 -16.75
CA GLU A 90 -11.96 18.77 -17.54
C GLU A 90 -13.45 19.14 -17.57
N LYS A 91 -13.86 20.15 -16.79
CA LYS A 91 -15.19 20.77 -16.82
C LYS A 91 -15.24 21.97 -17.75
#